data_AF-A0A846UZL1-F1
#
_entry.id   AF-A0A846UZL1-F1
#
_cell.length_a   1.000
_cell.length_b   1.000
_cell.length_c   1.000
_cell.angle_alpha   90.00
_cell.angle_beta   90.00
_cell.angle_gamma   90.00
#
_symmetry.space_group_name_H-M   'P 1'
#
loop_
_entity.id
_entity.type
_entity.pdbx_description
1 polymer ?
#
loop_
_entity_poly.entity_id
_entity_poly.type
_entity_poly.pdbx_seq_one_letter_code
_entity_poly.pdbx_strand_id
1 'polypeptide(L)'
;MRSFLFRLIGILEVAGGFYGLVTMLRRLLPLGSTHDSIVAVIGLALYGFVLVAGFELLGNTERGVTFSRIAQLLQLPLIAMPVLSYGLHCGAFVNIYATLQSSPHLGLDWHIGSQGFVLAVAGPAVSRLGINLLALLSWLALRLR
;
A
#
# COMPACT_ATOMS: atom_id res chain seq x y z
N MET A 1 22.28 -3.08 -12.33
CA MET A 1 21.43 -2.18 -11.51
C MET A 1 19.96 -2.59 -11.49
N ARG A 2 19.34 -2.92 -12.64
CA ARG A 2 17.91 -3.31 -12.72
C ARG A 2 17.52 -4.50 -11.82
N SER A 3 18.37 -5.53 -11.68
CA SER A 3 18.08 -6.64 -10.76
C SER A 3 18.16 -6.24 -9.28
N PHE A 4 19.02 -5.28 -8.91
CA PHE A 4 19.08 -4.80 -7.53
C PHE A 4 17.80 -4.07 -7.14
N LEU A 5 17.32 -3.16 -8.00
CA LEU A 5 16.07 -2.43 -7.74
C LEU A 5 14.87 -3.38 -7.63
N PHE A 6 14.78 -4.40 -8.49
CA PHE A 6 13.69 -5.36 -8.45
C PHE A 6 13.76 -6.22 -7.19
N ARG A 7 14.96 -6.62 -6.77
CA ARG A 7 15.16 -7.30 -5.49
C ARG A 7 14.78 -6.43 -4.31
N LEU A 8 15.11 -5.13 -4.34
CA LEU A 8 14.71 -4.20 -3.30
C LEU A 8 13.19 -4.07 -3.21
N ILE A 9 12.51 -3.89 -4.35
CA ILE A 9 11.03 -3.87 -4.42
C ILE A 9 10.47 -5.17 -3.83
N GLY A 10 10.99 -6.32 -4.27
CA GLY A 10 10.54 -7.62 -3.77
C GLY A 10 10.76 -7.82 -2.27
N ILE A 11 11.90 -7.36 -1.72
CA ILE A 11 12.18 -7.40 -0.28
C ILE A 11 11.17 -6.54 0.50
N LEU A 12 10.89 -5.32 0.02
CA LEU A 12 9.92 -4.43 0.65
C LEU A 12 8.50 -5.01 0.60
N GLU A 13 8.10 -5.58 -0.54
CA GLU A 13 6.82 -6.25 -0.73
C GLU A 13 6.67 -7.47 0.20
N VAL A 14 7.71 -8.30 0.32
CA VAL A 14 7.69 -9.47 1.20
C VAL A 14 7.63 -9.06 2.67
N ALA A 15 8.53 -8.17 3.11
CA ALA A 15 8.60 -7.75 4.49
C ALA A 15 7.31 -7.04 4.90
N GLY A 16 6.89 -6.01 4.16
CA GLY A 16 5.68 -5.26 4.45
C GLY A 16 4.42 -6.11 4.30
N GLY A 17 4.39 -7.05 3.35
CA GLY A 17 3.24 -7.92 3.11
C GLY A 17 3.05 -8.87 4.29
N PHE A 18 4.14 -9.43 4.80
CA PHE A 18 4.12 -10.25 6.01
C PHE A 18 3.70 -9.45 7.25
N TYR A 19 4.29 -8.28 7.50
CA TYR A 19 3.88 -7.43 8.64
C TYR A 19 2.41 -7.00 8.53
N GLY A 20 1.95 -6.68 7.32
CA GLY A 20 0.56 -6.34 7.02
C GLY A 20 -0.40 -7.49 7.30
N LEU A 21 -0.08 -8.70 6.86
CA LEU A 21 -0.84 -9.92 7.19
C LEU A 21 -0.96 -10.11 8.71
N VAL A 22 0.16 -10.05 9.42
CA VAL A 22 0.17 -10.19 10.90
C VAL A 22 -0.69 -9.11 11.55
N THR A 23 -0.61 -7.86 11.06
CA THR A 23 -1.41 -6.74 11.58
C THR A 23 -2.91 -6.98 11.36
N MET A 24 -3.31 -7.46 10.17
CA MET A 24 -4.73 -7.73 9.88
C MET A 24 -5.25 -8.97 10.63
N LEU A 25 -4.43 -10.01 10.83
CA LEU A 25 -4.78 -11.16 11.68
C LEU A 25 -5.03 -10.73 13.12
N ARG A 26 -4.17 -9.85 13.68
CA ARG A 26 -4.37 -9.28 15.01
C ARG A 26 -5.63 -8.42 15.07
N ARG A 27 -5.96 -7.71 14.00
CA ARG A 27 -7.19 -6.91 13.92
C ARG A 27 -8.47 -7.76 13.90
N LEU A 28 -8.39 -9.00 13.41
CA LEU A 28 -9.52 -9.95 13.46
C LEU A 28 -9.75 -10.56 14.85
N LEU A 29 -8.80 -10.45 15.79
CA LEU A 29 -8.84 -11.16 17.06
C LEU A 29 -8.71 -10.22 18.26
N PRO A 30 -9.74 -10.11 19.14
CA PRO A 30 -11.06 -10.73 19.03
C PRO A 30 -11.88 -10.11 17.88
N LEU A 31 -12.89 -10.85 17.39
CA LEU A 31 -13.77 -10.35 16.33
C LEU A 31 -14.46 -9.07 16.84
N GLY A 32 -14.04 -7.93 16.28
CA GLY A 32 -14.61 -6.62 16.58
C GLY A 32 -15.94 -6.40 15.87
N SER A 33 -16.23 -5.14 15.53
CA SER A 33 -17.40 -4.83 14.70
C SER A 33 -17.34 -5.56 13.35
N THR A 34 -18.50 -5.85 12.74
CA THR A 34 -18.58 -6.47 11.41
C THR A 34 -17.82 -5.66 10.35
N HIS A 35 -17.91 -4.33 10.42
CA HIS A 35 -17.17 -3.43 9.54
C HIS A 35 -15.66 -3.62 9.69
N ASP A 36 -15.16 -3.65 10.92
CA ASP A 36 -13.73 -3.82 11.19
C ASP A 36 -13.21 -5.18 10.70
N SER A 37 -14.02 -6.23 10.89
CA SER A 37 -13.74 -7.58 10.37
C SER A 37 -13.66 -7.61 8.84
N ILE A 38 -14.60 -6.96 8.14
CA ILE A 38 -14.59 -6.87 6.67
C ILE A 38 -13.31 -6.17 6.18
N VAL A 39 -12.97 -5.03 6.77
CA VAL A 39 -11.75 -4.28 6.43
C VAL A 39 -10.51 -5.14 6.69
N ALA A 40 -10.47 -5.87 7.80
CA ALA A 40 -9.34 -6.75 8.10
C ALA A 40 -9.22 -7.92 7.10
N VAL A 41 -10.33 -8.53 6.66
CA VAL A 41 -10.31 -9.58 5.63
C VAL A 41 -9.83 -9.03 4.28
N ILE A 42 -10.31 -7.85 3.88
CA ILE A 42 -9.82 -7.19 2.65
C ILE A 42 -8.32 -6.91 2.77
N GLY A 43 -7.90 -6.39 3.93
CA GLY A 43 -6.49 -6.14 4.22
C GLY A 43 -5.65 -7.43 4.13
N LEU A 44 -6.13 -8.56 4.67
CA LEU A 44 -5.46 -9.85 4.56
C LEU A 44 -5.28 -10.27 3.10
N ALA A 45 -6.32 -10.15 2.28
CA ALA A 45 -6.24 -10.49 0.87
C ALA A 45 -5.22 -9.59 0.14
N LEU A 46 -5.24 -8.28 0.41
CA LEU A 46 -4.31 -7.32 -0.18
C LEU A 46 -2.86 -7.59 0.24
N TYR A 47 -2.58 -7.72 1.54
CA TYR A 47 -1.22 -7.99 2.01
C TYR A 47 -0.71 -9.37 1.62
N GLY A 48 -1.59 -10.38 1.57
CA GLY A 48 -1.26 -11.71 1.06
C GLY A 48 -0.89 -11.66 -0.43
N PHE A 49 -1.64 -10.90 -1.22
CA PHE A 49 -1.32 -10.67 -2.63
C PHE A 49 0.04 -9.97 -2.79
N VAL A 50 0.32 -8.91 -2.02
CA VAL A 50 1.61 -8.20 -2.09
C VAL A 50 2.77 -9.10 -1.65
N LEU A 51 2.58 -9.93 -0.61
CA LEU A 51 3.58 -10.91 -0.19
C LEU A 51 3.92 -11.90 -1.30
N VAL A 52 2.91 -12.46 -1.96
CA VAL A 52 3.10 -13.40 -3.08
C VAL A 52 3.77 -12.72 -4.27
N ALA A 53 3.36 -11.49 -4.60
CA ALA A 53 3.98 -10.69 -5.65
C ALA A 53 5.48 -10.50 -5.40
N GLY A 54 5.86 -10.09 -4.18
CA GLY A 54 7.25 -9.89 -3.79
C GLY A 54 8.07 -11.17 -3.83
N PHE A 55 7.51 -12.28 -3.34
CA PHE A 55 8.19 -13.59 -3.39
C PHE A 55 8.48 -14.03 -4.82
N GLU A 56 7.49 -13.94 -5.71
CA GLU A 56 7.62 -14.25 -7.14
C GLU A 56 8.62 -13.31 -7.84
N LEU A 57 8.62 -12.01 -7.48
CA LEU A 57 9.56 -11.03 -8.02
C LEU A 57 11.01 -11.36 -7.63
N LEU A 58 11.24 -11.81 -6.40
CA LEU A 58 12.56 -12.28 -5.95
C LEU A 58 13.00 -13.55 -6.67
N GLY A 59 12.05 -14.39 -7.07
CA GLY A 59 12.26 -15.53 -7.97
C GLY A 59 12.58 -15.16 -9.42
N ASN A 60 12.59 -13.87 -9.77
CA ASN A 60 12.78 -13.36 -11.14
C ASN A 60 11.77 -13.91 -12.16
N THR A 61 10.54 -14.18 -11.74
CA THR A 61 9.49 -14.69 -12.64
C THR A 61 8.76 -13.55 -13.37
N GLU A 62 8.27 -13.82 -14.59
CA GLU A 62 7.42 -12.88 -15.34
C GLU A 62 6.11 -12.55 -14.60
N ARG A 63 5.59 -13.56 -13.87
CA ARG A 63 4.42 -13.40 -13.01
C ARG A 63 4.71 -12.44 -11.85
N GLY A 64 5.88 -12.55 -11.22
CA GLY A 64 6.33 -11.64 -10.18
C GLY A 64 6.34 -10.18 -10.65
N VAL A 65 6.91 -9.90 -11.82
CA VAL A 65 6.88 -8.55 -12.40
C VAL A 65 5.45 -8.06 -12.62
N THR A 66 4.56 -8.92 -13.14
CA THR A 66 3.17 -8.56 -13.40
C THR A 66 2.39 -8.29 -12.11
N PHE A 67 2.52 -9.17 -11.11
CA PHE A 67 1.85 -9.02 -9.82
C PHE A 67 2.40 -7.83 -9.03
N SER A 68 3.71 -7.61 -9.02
CA SER A 68 4.30 -6.44 -8.38
C SER A 68 3.84 -5.15 -9.07
N ARG A 69 3.69 -5.10 -10.40
CA ARG A 69 3.08 -3.92 -11.06
C ARG A 69 1.67 -3.64 -10.52
N ILE A 70 0.85 -4.67 -10.36
CA ILE A 70 -0.49 -4.49 -9.79
C ILE A 70 -0.40 -4.06 -8.32
N ALA A 71 0.47 -4.67 -7.53
CA ALA A 71 0.69 -4.32 -6.12
C ALA A 71 1.13 -2.86 -5.95
N GLN A 72 2.00 -2.35 -6.82
CA GLN A 72 2.42 -0.95 -6.80
C GLN A 72 1.28 0.00 -7.20
N LEU A 73 0.43 -0.38 -8.16
CA LEU A 73 -0.76 0.43 -8.52
C LEU A 73 -1.77 0.52 -7.37
N LEU A 74 -1.98 -0.57 -6.62
CA LEU A 74 -2.86 -0.56 -5.45
C LEU A 74 -2.33 0.37 -4.35
N GLN A 75 -1.01 0.50 -4.20
CA GLN A 75 -0.39 1.39 -3.22
C GLN A 75 -0.34 2.87 -3.66
N LEU A 76 -0.69 3.17 -4.90
CA LEU A 76 -0.54 4.50 -5.48
C LEU A 76 -1.54 5.52 -4.93
N PRO A 77 -2.87 5.29 -4.90
CA PRO A 77 -3.81 6.32 -4.48
C PRO A 77 -3.84 6.51 -2.97
N LEU A 78 -3.72 7.76 -2.54
CA LEU A 78 -4.01 8.19 -1.17
C LEU A 78 -5.27 9.07 -1.21
N ILE A 79 -6.37 8.54 -0.71
CA ILE A 79 -7.66 9.23 -0.69
C ILE A 79 -8.11 9.30 0.77
N ALA A 80 -8.31 10.49 1.29
CA ALA A 80 -8.91 10.69 2.59
C ALA A 80 -10.04 11.70 2.44
N MET A 81 -11.27 11.23 2.18
CA MET A 81 -12.45 12.09 2.09
C MET A 81 -13.47 11.70 3.17
N PRO A 82 -14.37 12.61 3.57
CA PRO A 82 -15.44 12.31 4.52
C PRO A 82 -16.29 11.12 4.09
N VAL A 83 -16.55 10.94 2.79
CA VAL A 83 -17.38 9.82 2.30
C VAL A 83 -16.56 8.52 2.16
N LEU A 84 -15.32 8.62 1.69
CA LEU A 84 -14.47 7.48 1.39
C LEU A 84 -13.02 7.79 1.72
N SER A 85 -12.38 6.91 2.47
CA SER A 85 -10.93 6.94 2.66
C SER A 85 -10.31 5.62 2.24
N TYR A 86 -9.25 5.71 1.45
CA TYR A 86 -8.44 4.62 0.97
C TYR A 86 -6.96 4.98 1.09
N GLY A 87 -6.17 4.06 1.62
CA GLY A 87 -4.71 4.12 1.53
C GLY A 87 -4.12 2.75 1.79
N LEU A 88 -3.13 2.37 1.00
CA LEU A 88 -2.39 1.13 1.15
C LEU A 88 -0.90 1.43 0.97
N HIS A 89 -0.07 0.96 1.91
CA HIS A 89 1.37 0.91 1.71
C HIS A 89 1.98 -0.33 2.38
N CYS A 90 3.09 -0.78 1.80
CA CYS A 90 3.76 -2.02 2.17
C CYS A 90 5.27 -1.82 2.12
N GLY A 91 5.93 -1.99 3.27
CA GLY A 91 7.38 -1.93 3.42
C GLY A 91 7.88 -0.49 3.55
N ALA A 92 7.54 0.39 2.60
CA ALA A 92 7.91 1.80 2.64
C ALA A 92 6.94 2.64 1.81
N PHE A 93 6.91 3.95 2.06
CA PHE A 93 6.17 4.89 1.23
C PHE A 93 6.80 6.28 1.24
N VAL A 94 6.49 7.04 0.20
CA VAL A 94 6.71 8.49 0.14
C VAL A 94 5.46 9.07 -0.49
N ASN A 95 4.55 9.66 0.28
CA ASN A 95 3.36 10.27 -0.29
C ASN A 95 3.55 11.78 -0.46
N ILE A 96 2.96 12.28 -1.54
CA ILE A 96 2.69 13.68 -1.74
C ILE A 96 1.18 13.83 -1.79
N TYR A 97 0.64 14.77 -1.04
CA TYR A 97 -0.79 15.02 -0.98
C TYR A 97 -1.11 16.51 -0.93
N ALA A 98 -2.31 16.86 -1.37
CA ALA A 98 -2.91 18.16 -1.18
C ALA A 98 -4.09 18.04 -0.23
N THR A 99 -4.23 19.00 0.68
CA THR A 99 -5.46 19.16 1.46
C THR A 99 -6.49 19.97 0.67
N LEU A 100 -7.75 19.56 0.78
CA LEU A 100 -8.87 20.16 0.07
C LEU A 100 -9.72 20.99 1.04
N GLN A 101 -9.08 21.95 1.72
CA GLN A 101 -9.74 22.92 2.59
C GLN A 101 -9.78 24.30 1.91
N SER A 102 -10.40 25.29 2.56
CA SER A 102 -10.42 26.68 2.12
C SER A 102 -9.03 27.29 1.92
N SER A 103 -7.99 26.72 2.53
CA SER A 103 -6.58 27.00 2.21
C SER A 103 -5.84 25.70 1.90
N PRO A 104 -5.78 25.29 0.63
CA PRO A 104 -5.06 24.10 0.21
C PRO A 104 -3.58 24.21 0.54
N HIS A 105 -3.00 23.15 1.09
CA HIS A 105 -1.56 23.03 1.27
C HIS A 105 -1.06 21.70 0.75
N LEU A 106 0.16 21.72 0.22
CA LEU A 106 0.88 20.51 -0.17
C LEU A 106 1.59 19.94 1.07
N GLY A 107 1.47 18.63 1.23
CA GLY A 107 2.14 17.86 2.27
C GLY A 107 2.99 16.75 1.67
N LEU A 108 4.00 16.36 2.44
CA LEU A 108 4.86 15.22 2.16
C LEU A 108 5.02 14.40 3.44
N ASP A 109 4.80 13.10 3.34
CA ASP A 109 4.99 12.13 4.41
C ASP A 109 5.73 10.91 3.87
N TRP A 110 6.57 10.31 4.69
CA TRP A 110 7.34 9.15 4.28
C TRP A 110 7.65 8.28 5.48
N HIS A 111 7.84 6.99 5.21
CA HIS A 111 8.29 6.04 6.21
C HIS A 111 8.96 4.84 5.53
N ILE A 112 9.87 4.20 6.26
CA ILE A 112 10.56 2.97 5.84
C ILE A 112 10.38 1.93 6.94
N GLY A 113 10.10 0.69 6.55
CA GLY A 113 9.80 -0.38 7.50
C GLY A 113 8.37 -0.31 8.08
N SER A 114 7.39 0.17 7.31
CA SER A 114 5.99 0.24 7.75
C SER A 114 5.01 -0.41 6.80
N GLN A 115 3.82 -0.63 7.32
CA GLN A 115 2.65 -1.11 6.62
C GLN A 115 1.43 -0.32 7.10
N GLY A 116 0.48 -0.08 6.21
CA GLY A 116 -0.76 0.61 6.55
C GLY A 116 -1.84 0.35 5.53
N PHE A 117 -3.02 -0.02 6.01
CA PHE A 117 -4.21 -0.18 5.19
C PHE A 117 -5.39 0.53 5.85
N VAL A 118 -5.99 1.45 5.10
CA VAL A 118 -7.18 2.18 5.48
C VAL A 118 -8.21 1.97 4.37
N LEU A 119 -9.38 1.48 4.76
CA LEU A 119 -10.58 1.52 3.97
C LEU A 119 -11.71 1.90 4.92
N ALA A 120 -12.27 3.09 4.75
CA ALA A 120 -13.29 3.61 5.64
C ALA A 120 -14.37 4.37 4.87
N VAL A 121 -15.61 4.18 5.30
CA VAL A 121 -16.77 5.00 4.94
C VAL A 121 -17.02 5.87 6.18
N ALA A 122 -17.14 7.19 6.02
CA ALA A 122 -16.99 8.20 7.10
C ALA A 122 -15.53 8.51 7.48
N GLY A 123 -14.76 9.02 6.51
CA GLY A 123 -13.38 9.47 6.69
C GLY A 123 -13.23 10.81 7.43
N PRO A 124 -12.00 11.36 7.52
CA PRO A 124 -11.73 12.57 8.28
C PRO A 124 -12.45 13.78 7.69
N ALA A 125 -12.77 14.75 8.56
CA ALA A 125 -13.37 16.03 8.14
C ALA A 125 -12.48 16.83 7.19
N VAL A 126 -11.15 16.61 7.26
CA VAL A 126 -10.17 17.24 6.38
C VAL A 126 -9.88 16.33 5.20
N SER A 127 -10.41 16.69 4.03
CA SER A 127 -10.16 15.98 2.79
C SER A 127 -8.69 16.09 2.35
N ARG A 128 -8.06 14.97 1.99
CA ARG A 128 -6.72 14.90 1.40
C ARG A 128 -6.74 14.00 0.17
N LEU A 129 -6.05 14.41 -0.89
CA LEU A 129 -5.81 13.59 -2.07
C LEU A 129 -4.31 13.58 -2.37
N GLY A 130 -3.77 12.41 -2.63
CA GLY A 130 -2.34 12.26 -2.87
C GLY A 130 -1.99 10.99 -3.61
N ILE A 131 -0.69 10.84 -3.83
CA ILE A 131 -0.09 9.68 -4.46
C ILE A 131 1.13 9.22 -3.68
N ASN A 132 1.35 7.91 -3.62
CA ASN A 132 2.60 7.33 -3.16
C ASN A 132 3.63 7.35 -4.29
N LEU A 133 4.57 8.29 -4.23
CA LEU A 133 5.65 8.42 -5.19
C LEU A 133 6.54 7.19 -5.26
N LEU A 134 6.83 6.54 -4.13
CA LEU A 134 7.66 5.34 -4.13
C LEU A 134 6.98 4.22 -4.92
N ALA A 135 5.66 4.08 -4.77
CA ALA A 135 4.89 3.10 -5.52
C ALA A 135 4.86 3.44 -7.03
N LEU A 136 4.66 4.72 -7.39
CA LEU A 136 4.70 5.17 -8.77
C LEU A 136 6.06 4.89 -9.44
N LEU A 137 7.17 5.22 -8.76
CA LEU A 137 8.52 4.99 -9.28
C LEU A 137 8.83 3.49 -9.40
N SER A 138 8.43 2.69 -8.41
CA SER A 138 8.57 1.23 -8.44
C SER A 138 7.78 0.63 -9.59
N TRP A 139 6.55 1.08 -9.80
CA TRP A 139 5.73 0.67 -10.93
C TRP A 139 6.36 1.02 -12.28
N LEU A 140 6.88 2.24 -12.44
CA LEU A 140 7.57 2.68 -13.65
C LEU A 140 8.81 1.81 -13.92
N ALA A 141 9.62 1.56 -12.89
CA ALA A 141 10.80 0.70 -12.99
C ALA A 141 10.45 -0.74 -13.42
N LEU A 142 9.36 -1.29 -12.88
CA LEU A 142 8.85 -2.60 -13.28
C LEU A 142 8.29 -2.58 -14.70
N ARG A 143 7.63 -1.50 -15.13
CA ARG A 143 7.01 -1.34 -16.45
C ARG A 143 8.04 -1.25 -17.57
N LEU A 144 9.15 -0.54 -17.33
CA LEU A 144 10.24 -0.30 -18.28
C LEU A 144 11.29 -1.42 -18.31
N ARG A 145 10.93 -2.63 -17.86
CA ARG A 145 11.77 -3.82 -17.93
C ARG A 145 12.02 -4.25 -19.37
#